data_AF-A0A953ZWB5-F1
#
_entry.id   AF-A0A953ZWB5-F1
#
_cell.length_a   1.000
_cell.length_b   1.000
_cell.length_c   1.000
_cell.angle_alpha   90.00
_cell.angle_beta   90.00
_cell.angle_gamma   90.00
#
_symmetry.space_group_name_H-M   'P 1'
#
loop_
_entity.id
_entity.type
_entity.pdbx_description
1 polymer ?
#
loop_
_entity_poly.entity_id
_entity_poly.type
_entity_poly.pdbx_seq_one_letter_code
_entity_poly.pdbx_strand_id
1 'polypeptide(L)' 'KENVILGHLVPTGTGFRDYQKTRVQKNVDLQAAAAEISRASAEGLADTGGPVIRLEGIDPPRRKPEPKADLEVEPADNDE' A
#
# COMPACT_ATOMS: atom_id res chain seq x y z
N LYS A 1 32.33 0.58 -13.45
CA LYS A 1 32.97 0.67 -12.10
C LYS A 1 32.39 1.80 -11.26
N GLU A 2 31.95 2.90 -11.86
CA GLU A 2 31.38 4.08 -11.17
C GLU A 2 30.29 3.72 -10.14
N ASN A 3 29.33 2.87 -10.50
CA ASN A 3 28.28 2.45 -9.56
C ASN A 3 28.82 1.75 -8.29
N VAL A 4 29.95 1.06 -8.39
CA VAL A 4 30.58 0.39 -7.24
C VAL A 4 31.19 1.41 -6.28
N ILE A 5 31.76 2.49 -6.80
CA ILE A 5 32.40 3.55 -6.00
C ILE A 5 31.34 4.41 -5.30
N LEU A 6 30.21 4.65 -5.98
CA LEU A 6 29.11 5.46 -5.47
C LEU A 6 28.14 4.65 -4.57
N GLY A 7 28.31 3.33 -4.48
CA GLY A 7 27.38 2.45 -3.75
C GLY A 7 26.01 2.30 -4.43
N HIS A 8 25.90 2.67 -5.71
CA HIS A 8 24.69 2.47 -6.50
C HIS A 8 24.57 1.01 -6.95
N LEU A 9 23.33 0.58 -7.22
CA LEU A 9 23.08 -0.74 -7.79
C LEU A 9 23.83 -0.89 -9.13
N VAL A 10 24.67 -1.91 -9.21
CA VAL A 10 25.48 -2.20 -10.38
C VAL A 10 24.55 -2.74 -11.49
N PRO A 11 24.66 -2.29 -12.75
CA PRO A 11 23.69 -2.63 -13.80
C PRO A 11 23.97 -4.01 -14.39
N THR A 12 23.96 -5.04 -13.53
CA THR A 12 24.24 -6.43 -13.88
C THR A 12 23.35 -7.34 -13.04
N GLY A 13 22.87 -8.45 -13.61
CA GLY A 13 22.01 -9.40 -12.89
C GLY A 13 20.70 -8.75 -12.42
N THR A 14 20.42 -8.81 -11.12
CA THR A 14 19.24 -8.17 -10.51
C THR A 14 19.29 -6.64 -10.54
N GLY A 15 20.43 -6.07 -10.87
CA GLY A 15 20.59 -4.63 -11.06
C GLY A 15 20.19 -4.11 -12.43
N PHE A 16 19.75 -4.95 -13.37
CA PHE A 16 19.15 -4.45 -14.61
C PHE A 16 17.79 -3.79 -14.36
N ARG A 17 17.55 -2.65 -15.03
CA ARG A 17 16.34 -1.81 -14.83
C ARG A 17 15.04 -2.60 -14.99
N ASP A 18 15.05 -3.61 -15.85
CA ASP A 18 13.88 -4.45 -16.16
C ASP A 18 13.45 -5.32 -14.98
N TYR A 19 14.40 -5.74 -14.13
CA TYR A 19 14.15 -6.59 -12.97
C TYR A 19 14.05 -5.79 -11.65
N GLN A 20 14.51 -4.55 -11.63
CA GLN A 20 14.49 -3.70 -10.42
C GLN A 20 13.07 -3.42 -9.90
N LYS A 21 12.05 -3.44 -10.76
CA LYS A 21 10.66 -3.10 -10.40
C LYS A 21 9.71 -4.30 -10.42
N THR A 22 10.25 -5.51 -10.40
CA THR A 22 9.42 -6.72 -10.39
C THR A 22 8.69 -6.87 -9.04
N ARG A 23 7.39 -7.15 -9.10
CA ARG A 23 6.56 -7.45 -7.93
C ARG A 23 6.10 -8.91 -8.00
N VAL A 24 6.14 -9.60 -6.87
CA VAL A 24 5.64 -10.97 -6.75
C VAL A 24 4.19 -10.94 -6.30
N GLN A 25 3.30 -11.58 -7.04
CA GLN A 25 1.91 -11.81 -6.65
C GLN A 25 1.74 -13.28 -6.33
N LYS A 26 1.13 -13.59 -5.17
CA LYS A 26 0.74 -14.95 -4.83
C LYS A 26 -0.57 -15.26 -5.54
N ASN A 27 -0.64 -16.39 -6.24
CA ASN A 27 -1.87 -16.87 -6.84
C ASN A 27 -2.72 -17.56 -5.75
N VAL A 28 -3.41 -16.74 -4.95
CA VAL A 28 -4.33 -17.23 -3.91
C VAL A 28 -5.76 -17.08 -4.41
N ASP A 29 -6.50 -18.18 -4.38
CA ASP A 29 -7.95 -18.12 -4.52
C ASP A 29 -8.53 -17.56 -3.22
N LEU A 30 -8.82 -16.26 -3.24
CA LEU A 30 -9.39 -15.53 -2.12
C LEU A 30 -10.73 -16.13 -1.67
N GLN A 31 -11.48 -16.76 -2.57
CA GLN A 31 -12.79 -17.33 -2.26
C GLN A 31 -12.67 -18.65 -1.51
N ALA A 32 -11.77 -19.53 -1.96
CA ALA A 32 -11.46 -20.76 -1.24
C ALA A 32 -10.85 -20.48 0.15
N ALA A 33 -9.90 -19.53 0.23
CA ALA A 33 -9.30 -19.13 1.49
C ALA A 33 -10.33 -18.52 2.46
N ALA A 34 -11.23 -17.66 1.97
CA ALA A 34 -12.29 -17.09 2.80
C ALA A 34 -13.26 -18.15 3.32
N ALA A 35 -13.60 -19.16 2.51
CA ALA A 35 -14.47 -20.26 2.93
C ALA A 35 -13.80 -21.13 4.01
N GLU A 36 -12.51 -21.41 3.88
CA GLU A 36 -11.73 -22.17 4.86
C GLU A 36 -11.55 -21.38 6.18
N ILE A 37 -11.25 -20.09 6.10
CA ILE A 37 -11.21 -19.20 7.28
C ILE A 37 -12.58 -19.12 7.95
N SER A 38 -13.66 -19.05 7.17
CA SER A 38 -15.03 -19.01 7.71
C SER A 38 -15.42 -20.33 8.40
N ARG A 39 -15.01 -21.47 7.84
CA ARG A 39 -15.21 -22.79 8.47
C ARG A 39 -14.39 -22.93 9.75
N ALA A 40 -13.10 -22.58 9.71
CA ALA A 40 -12.22 -22.62 10.88
C ALA A 40 -12.70 -21.67 12.01
N SER A 41 -13.29 -20.53 11.63
CA SER A 41 -13.94 -19.61 12.57
C SER A 41 -15.22 -20.21 13.17
N ALA A 42 -16.05 -20.86 12.35
CA ALA A 42 -17.28 -21.52 12.80
C ALA A 42 -17.03 -22.77 13.66
N GLU A 43 -15.90 -23.45 13.49
CA GLU A 43 -15.46 -24.60 14.28
C GLU A 43 -14.89 -24.24 15.68
N GLY A 44 -15.04 -22.98 16.13
CA GLY A 44 -14.81 -22.60 17.52
C GLY A 44 -13.39 -22.10 17.85
N LEU A 45 -12.58 -21.75 16.85
CA LEU A 45 -11.25 -21.17 17.09
C LEU A 45 -11.30 -19.72 17.62
N ALA A 46 -12.50 -19.12 17.72
CA ALA A 46 -12.71 -17.80 18.30
C ALA A 46 -12.49 -17.78 19.83
N ASP A 47 -12.73 -18.89 20.53
CA ASP A 47 -12.72 -18.91 22.00
C ASP A 47 -11.30 -19.03 22.60
N THR A 48 -10.29 -19.40 21.81
CA THR A 48 -8.90 -19.56 22.26
C THR A 48 -7.94 -18.49 21.74
N GLY A 49 -8.43 -17.42 21.10
CA GLY A 49 -7.55 -16.36 20.59
C GLY A 49 -6.66 -16.84 19.44
N GLY A 50 -7.28 -17.31 18.36
CA GLY A 50 -6.57 -17.72 17.14
C GLY A 50 -5.69 -16.62 16.51
N PRO A 51 -4.73 -16.99 15.65
CA PRO A 51 -3.78 -16.05 15.06
C PRO A 51 -4.48 -14.98 14.20
N VAL A 52 -4.45 -13.74 14.66
CA VAL A 52 -4.97 -12.58 13.93
C VAL A 52 -3.94 -12.17 12.88
N ILE A 53 -4.26 -12.39 11.60
CA ILE A 53 -3.46 -11.86 10.48
C ILE A 53 -3.79 -10.37 10.37
N ARG A 54 -2.96 -9.51 10.97
CA ARG A 54 -2.96 -8.07 10.68
C ARG A 54 -2.31 -7.87 9.33
N LEU A 55 -3.06 -7.42 8.32
CA LEU A 55 -2.48 -6.96 7.06
C LEU A 55 -1.81 -5.61 7.27
N GLU A 56 -0.67 -5.59 7.95
CA GLU A 56 0.17 -4.40 8.06
C GLU A 56 0.82 -4.12 6.69
N GLY A 57 0.65 -2.91 6.16
CA GLY A 57 1.24 -2.47 4.89
C GLY A 57 0.30 -2.27 3.71
N ILE A 58 -1.03 -2.40 3.87
CA ILE A 58 -1.97 -1.84 2.89
C ILE A 58 -2.03 -0.33 3.15
N ASP A 59 -1.37 0.46 2.29
CA ASP A 59 -1.54 1.91 2.29
C ASP A 59 -3.04 2.24 2.27
N PRO A 60 -3.53 3.14 3.16
CA PRO A 60 -4.92 3.57 3.08
C PRO A 60 -5.20 4.09 1.67
N PRO A 61 -6.40 3.82 1.10
CA PRO A 61 -6.73 4.30 -0.23
C PRO A 61 -6.47 5.81 -0.25
N ARG A 62 -5.67 6.26 -1.23
CA ARG A 62 -5.32 7.68 -1.39
C ARG A 62 -6.61 8.49 -1.34
N ARG A 63 -6.78 9.32 -0.31
CA ARG A 63 -7.88 10.30 -0.26
C ARG A 63 -7.77 11.10 -1.55
N LYS A 64 -8.80 11.04 -2.40
CA LYS A 64 -8.92 11.98 -3.52
C LYS A 64 -8.85 13.39 -2.91
N PRO A 65 -8.03 14.30 -3.44
CA PRO A 65 -8.00 15.66 -2.91
C PRO A 65 -9.40 16.25 -3.07
N GLU A 66 -9.99 16.68 -1.96
CA GLU A 66 -11.21 17.47 -1.98
C GLU A 66 -10.93 18.78 -2.73
N PRO A 67 -11.88 19.25 -3.56
CA PRO A 67 -11.70 20.52 -4.26
C PRO A 67 -11.56 21.63 -3.22
N LYS A 68 -10.48 22.40 -3.32
CA LYS A 68 -10.24 23.55 -2.44
C LYS A 68 -11.36 24.55 -2.68
N ALA A 69 -12.18 24.79 -1.66
CA ALA A 69 -13.11 25.90 -1.62
C ALA A 69 -12.33 27.20 -1.84
N ASP A 70 -12.94 28.03 -2.66
CA ASP A 70 -12.35 29.20 -3.27
C ASP A 70 -11.97 30.21 -2.18
N LEU A 71 -10.79 30.80 -2.33
CA LEU A 71 -10.25 31.81 -1.44
C LEU A 71 -11.16 33.05 -1.52
N GLU A 72 -12.03 33.26 -0.53
CA GLU A 72 -12.79 34.50 -0.40
C GLU A 72 -11.79 35.65 -0.22
N VAL A 73 -11.73 36.52 -1.23
CA VAL A 73 -10.94 37.75 -1.23
C VAL A 73 -11.68 38.74 -0.35
N GLU A 74 -11.07 39.11 0.78
CA GLU A 74 -11.52 40.22 1.62
C GLU A 74 -11.65 41.50 0.76
N PRO A 75 -12.79 42.21 0.78
CA PRO A 75 -12.91 43.46 0.06
C PRO A 75 -12.03 44.51 0.75
N ALA A 76 -11.07 45.05 0.00
CA ALA A 76 -10.28 46.20 0.42
C ALA A 76 -11.22 47.40 0.61
N ASP A 77 -11.23 47.93 1.84
CA ASP A 77 -11.79 49.23 2.16
C ASP A 77 -11.21 50.28 1.20
N ASN A 78 -12.09 50.92 0.42
CA ASN A 78 -11.71 52.05 -0.43
C ASN A 78 -12.47 53.27 0.08
N ASP A 79 -11.82 54.00 0.99
CA ASP A 79 -12.21 55.33 1.44
C ASP A 79 -11.97 56.33 0.30
N GLU A 80 -13.05 56.91 -0.25
CA GLU A 80 -13.07 58.28 -0.79
C GLU A 80 -14.50 58.87 -0.80
#